data_AF-A0AAP2DKV2-F1
#
_entry.id   AF-A0AAP2DKV2-F1
#
_cell.length_a   1.000
_cell.length_b   1.000
_cell.length_c   1.000
_cell.angle_alpha   90.00
_cell.angle_beta   90.00
_cell.angle_gamma   90.00
#
_symmetry.space_group_name_H-M   'P 1'
#
loop_
_entity.id
_entity.type
_entity.pdbx_description
1 polymer ?
#
loop_
_entity_poly.entity_id
_entity_poly.type
_entity_poly.pdbx_seq_one_letter_code
_entity_poly.pdbx_strand_id
1 'polypeptide(L)' 'MSPKMKLFAALKIWVVIYPSITLFLYAFGEALSVLPLYQRTFVLTFLLVPWMIFVGVPFVDRVIRLLSPGNGMKMSERK' A
#
# COMPACT_ATOMS: atom_id res chain seq x y z
N MET A 1 7.95 17.56 11.88
CA MET A 1 6.85 17.19 10.96
C MET A 1 5.52 17.60 11.58
N SER A 2 4.64 18.24 10.82
CA SER A 2 3.30 18.60 11.30
C SER A 2 2.44 17.36 11.54
N PRO A 3 1.48 17.39 12.47
CA PRO A 3 0.55 16.26 12.71
C PRO A 3 -0.17 15.81 11.44
N LYS A 4 -0.50 16.74 10.54
CA LYS A 4 -1.15 16.48 9.25
C LYS A 4 -0.31 15.56 8.35
N MET A 5 1.01 15.77 8.30
CA MET A 5 1.91 14.91 7.50
C MET A 5 1.98 13.49 8.05
N LYS A 6 2.01 13.33 9.39
CA LYS A 6 2.02 12.02 10.04
C LYS A 6 0.73 11.25 9.75
N LEU A 7 -0.41 11.94 9.83
CA LEU A 7 -1.72 11.35 9.54
C LEU A 7 -1.80 10.87 8.08
N PHE A 8 -1.34 11.68 7.12
CA PHE A 8 -1.35 11.29 5.71
C PHE A 8 -0.47 10.07 5.45
N ALA A 9 0.72 10.02 6.04
CA ALA A 9 1.60 8.85 5.92
C ALA A 9 0.97 7.59 6.51
N ALA A 10 0.34 7.69 7.69
CA ALA A 10 -0.36 6.57 8.33
C ALA A 10 -1.54 6.07 7.49
N LEU A 11 -2.37 6.98 6.96
CA LEU A 11 -3.49 6.64 6.09
C LEU A 11 -3.02 5.96 4.80
N LYS A 12 -1.95 6.47 4.18
CA LYS A 12 -1.36 5.86 2.98
C LYS A 12 -0.94 4.41 3.25
N ILE A 13 -0.25 4.17 4.37
CA ILE A 13 0.14 2.82 4.77
C ILE A 13 -1.10 1.95 5.01
N TRP A 14 -2.10 2.46 5.71
CA TRP A 14 -3.34 1.73 6.00
C TRP A 14 -4.08 1.29 4.72
N VAL A 15 -4.20 2.19 3.73
CA VAL A 15 -4.83 1.91 2.43
C VAL A 15 -4.06 0.84 1.63
N VAL A 16 -2.74 0.71 1.83
CA VAL A 16 -1.95 -0.37 1.22
C VAL A 16 -2.13 -1.68 1.99
N ILE A 17 -2.00 -1.64 3.31
CA ILE A 17 -1.93 -2.85 4.16
C ILE A 17 -3.26 -3.59 4.18
N TYR A 18 -4.37 -2.92 4.53
CA TYR A 18 -5.63 -3.60 4.80
C TYR A 18 -6.15 -4.40 3.59
N PRO A 19 -6.23 -3.82 2.37
CA PRO A 19 -6.63 -4.57 1.19
C PRO A 19 -5.65 -5.68 0.82
N SER A 20 -4.34 -5.45 1.01
CA SER A 20 -3.32 -6.46 0.70
C SER A 20 -3.44 -7.67 1.63
N ILE A 21 -3.62 -7.45 2.94
CA ILE A 21 -3.85 -8.54 3.90
C ILE A 21 -5.10 -9.32 3.52
N THR A 22 -6.20 -8.62 3.26
CA THR A 22 -7.47 -9.26 2.88
C THR A 22 -7.32 -10.08 1.60
N LEU A 23 -6.66 -9.55 0.57
CA LEU A 23 -6.40 -10.25 -0.69
C LEU A 23 -5.57 -11.52 -0.47
N PHE A 24 -4.50 -11.43 0.32
CA PHE A 24 -3.63 -12.58 0.57
C PHE A 24 -4.29 -13.62 1.47
N LEU A 25 -5.08 -13.21 2.46
CA LEU A 25 -5.89 -14.13 3.25
C LEU A 25 -6.97 -14.79 2.41
N TYR A 26 -7.59 -14.08 1.47
CA TYR A 26 -8.55 -14.66 0.55
C TYR A 26 -7.88 -15.68 -0.40
N ALA A 27 -6.71 -15.35 -0.95
CA ALA A 27 -6.00 -16.21 -1.89
C ALA A 27 -5.30 -17.42 -1.25
N PHE A 28 -4.74 -17.25 -0.04
CA PHE A 28 -3.88 -18.25 0.60
C PHE A 28 -4.42 -18.76 1.94
N GLY A 29 -5.49 -18.18 2.49
CA GLY A 29 -5.96 -18.49 3.85
C GLY A 29 -6.37 -19.93 4.06
N GLU A 30 -7.02 -20.56 3.07
CA GLU A 30 -7.38 -21.98 3.12
C GLU A 30 -6.14 -22.87 3.10
N ALA A 31 -5.22 -22.65 2.15
CA ALA A 31 -3.97 -23.40 2.04
C ALA A 31 -3.09 -23.26 3.31
N LEU A 32 -3.10 -22.08 3.93
CA LEU A 32 -2.36 -21.80 5.15
C LEU A 32 -3.07 -22.27 6.44
N SER A 33 -4.34 -22.68 6.37
CA SER A 33 -5.11 -23.08 7.56
C SER A 33 -4.61 -24.38 8.20
N VAL A 34 -3.92 -25.21 7.42
CA VAL A 34 -3.32 -26.48 7.87
C VAL A 34 -2.07 -26.24 8.73
N LEU A 35 -1.44 -25.07 8.58
CA LEU A 35 -0.21 -24.74 9.29
C LEU A 35 -0.49 -24.15 10.68
N PRO A 36 0.39 -24.41 11.68
CA PRO A 36 0.36 -23.70 12.95
C PRO A 36 0.42 -22.18 12.76
N LEU A 37 -0.21 -21.43 13.69
CA LEU A 37 -0.36 -19.98 13.60
C LEU A 37 0.93 -19.24 13.24
N TYR A 38 2.05 -19.59 13.88
CA TYR A 38 3.33 -18.93 13.66
C TYR A 38 3.90 -19.19 12.26
N GLN A 39 3.74 -20.40 11.72
CA GLN A 39 4.18 -20.76 10.36
C GLN A 39 3.31 -20.07 9.31
N ARG A 40 1.99 -20.09 9.49
CA ARG A 40 1.05 -19.34 8.64
C ARG A 40 1.41 -17.86 8.60
N THR A 41 1.67 -17.26 9.76
CA THR A 41 2.02 -15.84 9.86
C THR A 41 3.37 -15.55 9.19
N PHE A 42 4.35 -16.45 9.34
CA PHE A 42 5.64 -16.33 8.69
C PHE A 42 5.49 -16.36 7.15
N VAL A 43 4.79 -17.35 6.60
CA VAL A 43 4.58 -17.46 5.15
C VAL A 43 3.80 -16.26 4.62
N LEU A 44 2.71 -15.88 5.30
CA LEU A 44 1.89 -14.75 4.90
C LEU A 44 2.71 -13.45 4.87
N THR A 45 3.49 -13.17 5.92
CA THR A 45 4.30 -11.94 5.99
C THR A 45 5.47 -11.96 5.01
N PHE A 46 6.09 -13.12 4.78
CA PHE A 46 7.16 -13.28 3.79
C PHE A 46 6.68 -12.95 2.36
N LEU A 47 5.43 -13.24 2.03
CA LEU A 47 4.85 -12.89 0.73
C LEU A 47 4.32 -11.44 0.73
N LEU A 48 3.68 -11.01 1.81
CA LEU A 48 3.02 -9.71 1.91
C LEU A 48 4.02 -8.55 1.92
N VAL A 49 5.13 -8.66 2.65
CA VAL A 49 6.12 -7.58 2.77
C VAL A 49 6.74 -7.19 1.41
N PRO A 50 7.31 -8.11 0.62
CA PRO A 50 7.84 -7.76 -0.69
C PRO A 50 6.73 -7.25 -1.61
N TRP A 51 5.52 -7.82 -1.57
CA TRP A 51 4.38 -7.32 -2.32
C TRP A 51 4.09 -5.84 -2.02
N MET A 52 4.03 -5.45 -0.75
CA MET A 52 3.75 -4.07 -0.36
C MET A 52 4.87 -3.12 -0.81
N ILE A 53 6.14 -3.53 -0.72
CA ILE A 53 7.28 -2.68 -1.08
C ILE A 53 7.36 -2.47 -2.60
N PHE A 54 7.22 -3.55 -3.38
CA PHE A 54 7.44 -3.49 -4.83
C PHE A 54 6.18 -3.13 -5.62
N VAL A 55 4.99 -3.42 -5.09
CA VAL A 55 3.71 -3.22 -5.80
C VAL A 55 2.78 -2.30 -5.04
N GLY A 56 2.43 -2.63 -3.80
CA GLY A 56 1.39 -1.92 -3.05
C GLY A 56 1.66 -0.42 -2.86
N VAL A 57 2.82 -0.07 -2.30
CA VAL A 57 3.23 1.33 -2.06
C VAL A 57 3.41 2.10 -3.38
N PRO A 58 4.16 1.59 -4.38
CA PRO A 58 4.29 2.28 -5.67
C PRO A 58 2.95 2.47 -6.41
N PHE A 59 2.03 1.51 -6.31
CA PHE A 59 0.69 1.61 -6.89
C PHE A 59 -0.12 2.73 -6.24
N VAL A 60 -0.21 2.76 -4.90
CA VAL A 60 -0.94 3.81 -4.19
C VAL A 60 -0.31 5.18 -4.43
N ASP A 61 1.02 5.27 -4.53
CA ASP A 61 1.71 6.52 -4.91
C ASP A 61 1.28 7.03 -6.29
N ARG A 62 1.15 6.15 -7.28
CA ARG A 62 0.67 6.52 -8.61
C ARG A 62 -0.79 6.98 -8.55
N VAL A 63 -1.66 6.27 -7.83
CA VAL A 63 -3.08 6.64 -7.68
C VAL A 63 -3.22 8.01 -7.03
N ILE A 64 -2.51 8.29 -5.94
CA ILE A 64 -2.54 9.60 -5.27
C ILE A 64 -2.08 10.72 -6.21
N ARG A 65 -1.04 10.48 -7.01
CA ARG A 65 -0.56 11.46 -8.00
C ARG A 65 -1.58 11.71 -9.10
N LEU A 66 -2.23 10.67 -9.61
CA LEU A 66 -3.29 10.79 -10.62
C LEU A 66 -4.51 11.55 -10.07
N LEU A 67 -4.88 11.29 -8.82
CA LEU A 67 -6.02 11.92 -8.16
C LEU A 67 -5.73 13.32 -7.61
N SER A 68 -4.46 13.79 -7.62
CA SER A 68 -4.10 15.16 -7.23
C SER A 68 -4.05 16.05 -8.48
N PRO A 69 -5.13 16.75 -8.86
CA PRO A 69 -5.15 17.60 -10.03
C PRO A 69 -4.57 18.95 -9.60
N GLY A 70 -3.27 19.17 -9.82
CA GLY A 70 -2.69 20.50 -9.59
C GLY A 70 -1.20 20.51 -9.26
N ASN A 71 -0.37 20.64 -10.31
CA ASN A 71 0.73 21.64 -10.39
C ASN A 71 1.49 21.60 -11.73
N GLY A 72 0.82 21.26 -12.83
CA GLY A 72 1.41 21.12 -14.16
C GLY A 72 0.85 22.07 -15.20
N MET A 73 0.61 23.36 -14.88
CA MET A 73 0.34 24.37 -15.92
C MET A 73 0.63 25.80 -15.41
N LYS A 74 1.92 26.13 -15.28
CA LYS A 74 2.41 27.52 -15.28
C LYS A 74 3.72 27.58 -16.05
N MET A 75 3.66 27.37 -17.37
CA MET A 75 4.80 27.62 -18.26
C MET A 75 4.33 27.95 -19.68
N SER A 76 3.50 28.98 -19.86
CA SER A 76 3.23 29.51 -21.21
C SER A 76 2.95 31.01 -21.32
N GLU A 77 2.99 31.80 -20.24
CA GLU A 77 2.74 33.26 -20.33
C GLU A 77 3.84 34.07 -19.64
N ARG A 78 5.04 34.03 -20.23
CA ARG A 78 5.94 35.20 -20.28
C ARG A 78 6.72 35.11 -21.58
N LYS A 79 6.15 35.68 -22.63
CA LYS A 79 6.90 36.17 -23.78
C LYS A 79 6.50 37.62 -24.01
#